data_AF-A0A8D2AI17-F1
#
_entry.id   AF-A0A8D2AI17-F1
#
_cell.length_a   1.000
_cell.length_b   1.000
_cell.length_c   1.000
_cell.angle_alpha   90.00
_cell.angle_beta   90.00
_cell.angle_gamma   90.00
#
_symmetry.space_group_name_H-M   'P 1'
#
loop_
_entity.id
_entity.type
_entity.pdbx_description
1 polymer ?
#
loop_
_entity_poly.entity_id
_entity_poly.type
_entity_poly.pdbx_seq_one_letter_code
_entity_poly.pdbx_strand_id
1 'polypeptide(L)'
;MIAHKQKKAKKKRVWASSQHSTDVTASEMGLKSISSNSIFDPDYIQELVNDIRKFSHVLLYLKEAILSDCFKEVIHIRLDELLCVLKSIMNKHQNLNSVDLQNAAEMLTAKVKAVNFTEVNEENKNDLFREVFSSIETLAFTFGNILTNFLMGDVGSDSLLRLPVSRENKSFENISVDSVESSNEKGNFSPIELDSVLLRNTDSIELALSYAKTWSKYTKNIVSWVEKKLNLELESTRNIVKLAEATRANIGLQEFMPLQSLFTSALLNDIKNSHLLQQTIAALQANKFVQPLLGRKNEMEKQRKEIKELWKQEQNKMLETETALKKAKLLCMQRQDEYEKAKSSMFRAEEEHQYSSGGLAKNLNKQLEKKRRLEEEALQKVIFFVIKLS
;
A
#
# COMPACT_ATOMS: atom_id res chain seq x y z
N MET A 1 -20.83 85.15 1.90
CA MET A 1 -19.52 85.56 1.39
C MET A 1 -19.42 85.16 -0.08
N ILE A 2 -19.41 86.17 -0.97
CA ILE A 2 -18.67 86.30 -2.25
C ILE A 2 -18.74 85.07 -3.19
N ALA A 3 -19.64 85.02 -4.18
CA ALA A 3 -19.48 85.53 -5.57
C ALA A 3 -18.28 84.87 -6.31
N HIS A 4 -18.41 84.27 -7.50
CA HIS A 4 -18.62 84.99 -8.75
C HIS A 4 -18.91 84.06 -9.96
N LYS A 5 -19.68 84.61 -10.89
CA LYS A 5 -19.97 84.20 -12.28
C LYS A 5 -18.74 83.72 -13.09
N GLN A 6 -18.93 82.84 -14.08
CA GLN A 6 -19.02 83.24 -15.51
C GLN A 6 -19.25 82.06 -16.49
N LYS A 7 -20.16 82.30 -17.45
CA LYS A 7 -20.34 81.60 -18.74
C LYS A 7 -19.25 82.01 -19.75
N LYS A 8 -18.94 81.10 -20.69
CA LYS A 8 -18.56 81.25 -22.13
C LYS A 8 -17.51 80.17 -22.47
N ALA A 9 -17.35 79.64 -23.68
CA ALA A 9 -18.10 79.58 -24.93
C ALA A 9 -17.44 78.51 -25.82
N LYS A 10 -18.20 78.02 -26.83
CA LYS A 10 -17.78 77.22 -27.99
C LYS A 10 -16.36 77.49 -28.51
N LYS A 11 -15.64 76.42 -28.90
CA LYS A 11 -14.89 76.41 -30.17
C LYS A 11 -14.78 75.01 -30.77
N LYS A 12 -15.46 74.84 -31.91
CA LYS A 12 -15.24 73.83 -32.96
C LYS A 12 -13.81 73.97 -33.49
N ARG A 13 -13.10 72.87 -33.70
CA ARG A 13 -12.12 72.76 -34.80
C ARG A 13 -12.09 71.31 -35.30
N VAL A 14 -12.61 71.15 -36.51
CA VAL A 14 -12.39 70.03 -37.41
C VAL A 14 -11.03 70.28 -38.08
N TRP A 15 -10.20 69.26 -38.21
CA TRP A 15 -9.39 69.07 -39.42
C TRP A 15 -9.11 67.59 -39.63
N ALA A 16 -9.20 67.20 -40.89
CA ALA A 16 -9.10 65.86 -41.44
C ALA A 16 -7.69 65.56 -41.98
N SER A 17 -7.47 64.27 -42.19
CA SER A 17 -6.73 63.66 -43.31
C SER A 17 -5.21 63.84 -43.41
N SER A 18 -4.49 62.71 -43.42
CA SER A 18 -3.63 62.34 -44.55
C SER A 18 -2.94 60.99 -44.32
N GLN A 19 -3.14 60.06 -45.27
CA GLN A 19 -2.30 58.90 -45.54
C GLN A 19 -0.91 59.34 -46.08
N HIS A 20 0.11 58.49 -45.93
CA HIS A 20 1.20 58.16 -46.88
C HIS A 20 2.18 57.21 -46.13
N SER A 21 2.32 55.95 -46.54
CA SER A 21 3.22 55.44 -47.61
C SER A 21 4.69 55.48 -47.23
N THR A 22 5.31 54.30 -47.08
CA THR A 22 6.53 53.91 -47.83
C THR A 22 6.88 52.45 -47.62
N ASP A 23 7.12 51.80 -48.74
CA ASP A 23 7.71 50.48 -48.95
C ASP A 23 9.24 50.66 -49.09
N VAL A 24 10.06 49.80 -48.48
CA VAL A 24 11.51 49.68 -48.78
C VAL A 24 11.94 48.22 -48.66
N THR A 25 12.38 47.68 -49.80
CA THR A 25 13.03 46.39 -50.02
C THR A 25 14.54 46.42 -49.80
N ALA A 26 15.12 45.41 -49.13
CA ALA A 26 16.46 44.82 -49.36
C ALA A 26 16.66 43.64 -48.36
N SER A 27 16.65 42.38 -48.81
CA SER A 27 17.79 41.57 -49.32
C SER A 27 18.49 40.72 -48.23
N GLU A 28 18.10 39.44 -48.21
CA GLU A 28 18.92 38.23 -48.07
C GLU A 28 20.24 38.31 -47.26
N MET A 29 20.24 37.67 -46.09
CA MET A 29 21.41 37.01 -45.48
C MET A 29 20.88 35.95 -44.50
N GLY A 30 21.37 34.72 -44.65
CA GLY A 30 20.88 33.54 -43.96
C GLY A 30 20.88 33.66 -42.43
N LEU A 31 19.69 33.63 -41.86
CA LEU A 31 19.42 33.11 -40.53
C LEU A 31 18.15 32.29 -40.66
N LYS A 32 18.27 30.95 -40.65
CA LYS A 32 17.14 30.10 -40.26
C LYS A 32 16.82 30.53 -38.84
N SER A 33 15.80 31.36 -38.68
CA SER A 33 15.23 31.66 -37.38
C SER A 33 14.87 30.33 -36.76
N ILE A 34 15.61 29.92 -35.73
CA ILE A 34 15.17 28.93 -34.79
C ILE A 34 13.89 29.53 -34.20
N SER A 35 12.73 29.16 -34.75
CA SER A 35 11.46 29.49 -34.17
C SER A 35 11.36 28.67 -32.89
N SER A 36 11.90 29.23 -31.81
CA SER A 36 11.56 28.85 -30.45
C SER A 36 10.08 29.13 -30.29
N ASN A 37 9.26 28.13 -30.64
CA ASN A 37 7.91 27.81 -30.14
C ASN A 37 7.23 26.71 -31.00
N SER A 38 7.95 25.64 -31.39
CA SER A 38 7.36 24.47 -32.08
C SER A 38 7.18 23.24 -31.19
N ILE A 39 7.47 23.33 -29.88
CA ILE A 39 7.47 22.17 -28.96
C ILE A 39 6.05 21.61 -28.73
N PHE A 40 5.01 22.44 -28.94
CA PHE A 40 3.60 22.08 -28.75
C PHE A 40 2.74 22.34 -29.98
N ASP A 41 3.30 22.22 -31.19
CA ASP A 41 2.49 22.14 -32.39
C ASP A 41 1.67 20.83 -32.36
N PRO A 42 0.33 20.86 -32.48
CA PRO A 42 -0.51 19.66 -32.47
C PRO A 42 -0.03 18.57 -33.44
N ASP A 43 0.51 18.97 -34.60
CA ASP A 43 1.01 18.05 -35.61
C ASP A 43 2.32 17.36 -35.16
N TYR A 44 3.20 18.07 -34.46
CA TYR A 44 4.43 17.51 -33.88
C TYR A 44 4.13 16.56 -32.71
N ILE A 45 3.16 16.90 -31.85
CA ILE A 45 2.72 16.01 -30.76
C ILE A 45 2.12 14.73 -31.35
N GLN A 46 1.33 14.84 -32.41
CA GLN A 46 0.77 13.67 -33.09
C GLN A 46 1.87 12.80 -33.71
N GLU A 47 2.90 13.38 -34.33
CA GLU A 47 4.04 12.64 -34.86
C GLU A 47 4.81 11.93 -33.73
N LEU A 48 5.10 12.63 -32.63
CA LEU A 48 5.78 12.08 -31.46
C LEU A 48 5.02 10.89 -30.85
N VAL A 49 3.71 11.03 -30.64
CA VAL A 49 2.86 9.95 -30.11
C VAL A 49 2.86 8.74 -31.06
N ASN A 50 2.86 8.96 -32.37
CA ASN A 50 2.93 7.88 -33.35
C ASN A 50 4.28 7.16 -33.31
N ASP A 51 5.38 7.89 -33.17
CA ASP A 51 6.71 7.29 -33.11
C ASP A 51 6.97 6.58 -31.76
N ILE A 52 6.46 7.09 -30.64
CA ILE A 52 6.43 6.36 -29.35
C ILE A 52 5.61 5.08 -29.46
N ARG A 53 4.44 5.14 -30.12
CA ARG A 53 3.60 3.97 -30.33
C ARG A 53 4.37 2.90 -31.11
N LYS A 54 5.06 3.28 -32.20
CA LYS A 54 5.89 2.35 -32.98
C LYS A 54 6.99 1.71 -32.12
N PHE A 55 7.70 2.50 -31.31
CA PHE A 55 8.73 1.98 -30.40
C PHE A 55 8.16 0.95 -29.43
N SER A 56 7.03 1.26 -28.79
CA SER A 56 6.35 0.33 -27.88
C SER A 56 5.93 -0.97 -28.56
N HIS A 57 5.46 -0.92 -29.81
CA HIS A 57 5.09 -2.12 -30.57
C HIS A 57 6.32 -2.98 -30.90
N VAL A 58 7.43 -2.37 -31.33
CA VAL A 58 8.65 -3.12 -31.65
C VAL A 58 9.29 -3.71 -30.40
N LEU A 59 9.22 -2.99 -29.26
CA LEU A 59 9.69 -3.51 -27.97
C LEU A 59 8.84 -4.71 -27.49
N LEU A 60 7.53 -4.69 -27.75
CA LEU A 60 6.64 -5.82 -27.51
C LEU A 60 6.99 -7.00 -28.43
N TYR A 61 7.21 -6.76 -29.73
CA TYR A 61 7.60 -7.81 -30.67
C TYR A 61 8.95 -8.46 -30.34
N LEU A 62 9.89 -7.69 -29.77
CA LEU A 62 11.13 -8.27 -29.24
C LEU A 62 10.84 -9.21 -28.06
N LYS A 63 9.94 -8.82 -27.15
CA LYS A 63 9.53 -9.65 -26.01
C LYS A 63 8.85 -10.94 -26.48
N GLU A 64 7.96 -10.84 -27.46
CA GLU A 64 7.28 -12.00 -28.07
C GLU A 64 8.24 -12.90 -28.84
N ALA A 65 9.23 -12.33 -29.53
CA ALA A 65 10.26 -13.10 -30.23
C ALA A 65 11.13 -13.94 -29.29
N ILE A 66 11.33 -13.50 -28.04
CA ILE A 66 12.03 -14.27 -27.01
C ILE A 66 11.19 -15.46 -26.53
N LEU A 67 9.87 -15.32 -26.52
CA LEU A 67 8.95 -16.38 -26.10
C LEU A 67 8.67 -17.38 -27.22
N SER A 68 8.82 -16.99 -28.48
CA SER A 68 8.62 -17.83 -29.67
C SER A 68 9.59 -19.02 -29.75
N ASP A 69 9.16 -20.08 -30.44
CA ASP A 69 9.98 -21.28 -30.70
C ASP A 69 11.08 -21.03 -31.74
N CYS A 70 10.95 -19.97 -32.56
CA CYS A 70 11.92 -19.56 -33.59
C CYS A 70 12.84 -18.40 -33.11
N PHE A 71 13.11 -18.34 -31.80
CA PHE A 71 13.79 -17.20 -31.19
C PHE A 71 15.23 -16.97 -31.72
N LYS A 72 15.91 -18.03 -32.17
CA LYS A 72 17.32 -17.96 -32.61
C LYS A 72 17.51 -17.07 -33.85
N GLU A 73 16.57 -17.13 -34.78
CA GLU A 73 16.59 -16.34 -36.01
C GLU A 73 15.90 -14.98 -35.83
N VAL A 74 14.87 -14.92 -34.98
CA VAL A 74 13.95 -13.77 -34.93
C VAL A 74 14.39 -12.70 -33.92
N ILE A 75 15.07 -13.07 -32.82
CA ILE A 75 15.48 -12.08 -31.79
C ILE A 75 16.42 -11.02 -32.37
N HIS A 76 17.42 -11.42 -33.15
CA HIS A 76 18.37 -10.47 -33.74
C HIS A 76 17.69 -9.51 -34.73
N ILE A 77 16.76 -10.02 -35.55
CA ILE A 77 15.98 -9.20 -36.48
C ILE A 77 15.12 -8.18 -35.72
N ARG A 78 14.44 -8.60 -34.64
CA ARG A 78 13.62 -7.70 -33.83
C ARG A 78 14.43 -6.71 -33.00
N LEU A 79 15.62 -7.10 -32.56
CA LEU A 79 16.55 -6.21 -31.88
C LEU A 79 17.05 -5.13 -32.84
N ASP A 80 17.45 -5.49 -34.05
CA ASP A 80 17.90 -4.52 -35.06
C ASP A 80 16.77 -3.56 -35.47
N GLU A 81 15.54 -4.06 -35.59
CA GLU A 81 14.34 -3.24 -35.81
C GLU A 81 14.12 -2.24 -34.66
N LEU A 82 14.25 -2.69 -33.41
CA LEU A 82 14.13 -1.84 -32.21
C LEU A 82 15.20 -0.73 -32.20
N LEU A 83 16.45 -1.07 -32.47
CA LEU A 83 17.55 -0.12 -32.51
C LEU A 83 17.39 0.89 -33.65
N CYS A 84 16.89 0.47 -34.81
CA CYS A 84 16.58 1.37 -35.93
C CYS A 84 15.48 2.36 -35.58
N VAL A 85 14.38 1.90 -34.98
CA VAL A 85 13.28 2.77 -34.53
C VAL A 85 13.74 3.73 -33.44
N LEU A 86 14.49 3.23 -32.46
CA LEU A 86 15.06 4.06 -31.39
C LEU A 86 15.97 5.17 -31.95
N LYS A 87 16.88 4.82 -32.86
CA LYS A 87 17.77 5.77 -33.52
C LYS A 87 16.98 6.78 -34.38
N SER A 88 15.93 6.33 -35.06
CA SER A 88 15.02 7.22 -35.78
C SER A 88 14.35 8.23 -34.85
N ILE A 89 13.88 7.79 -33.67
CA ILE A 89 13.25 8.65 -32.66
C ILE A 89 14.25 9.66 -32.11
N MET A 90 15.47 9.23 -31.75
CA MET A 90 16.52 10.12 -31.22
C MET A 90 16.97 11.17 -32.25
N ASN A 91 16.98 10.82 -33.54
CA ASN A 91 17.30 11.76 -34.62
C ASN A 91 16.18 12.77 -34.90
N LYS A 92 14.91 12.34 -34.84
CA LYS A 92 13.74 13.19 -35.07
C LYS A 92 13.40 14.08 -33.88
N HIS A 93 13.56 13.56 -32.67
CA HIS A 93 13.21 14.23 -31.42
C HIS A 93 14.48 14.45 -30.60
N GLN A 94 15.22 15.53 -30.89
CA GLN A 94 16.50 15.82 -30.22
C GLN A 94 16.39 15.90 -28.69
N ASN A 95 15.22 16.26 -28.16
CA ASN A 95 14.98 16.33 -26.71
C ASN A 95 14.87 14.95 -26.04
N LEU A 96 14.66 13.88 -26.82
CA LEU A 96 14.68 12.49 -26.34
C LEU A 96 16.06 11.84 -26.51
N ASN A 97 17.00 12.52 -27.17
CA ASN A 97 18.35 12.03 -27.36
C ASN A 97 19.15 12.17 -26.06
N SER A 98 19.31 11.06 -25.35
CA SER A 98 20.08 11.00 -24.10
C SER A 98 21.15 9.91 -24.18
N VAL A 99 22.29 10.18 -23.57
CA VAL A 99 23.39 9.22 -23.38
C VAL A 99 22.90 7.99 -22.59
N ASP A 100 21.99 8.19 -21.63
CA ASP A 100 21.43 7.10 -20.82
C ASP A 100 20.57 6.14 -21.65
N LEU A 101 19.83 6.68 -22.63
CA LEU A 101 19.00 5.89 -23.54
C LEU A 101 19.86 5.06 -24.50
N GLN A 102 20.94 5.66 -24.99
CA GLN A 102 21.93 4.98 -25.83
C GLN A 102 22.62 3.85 -25.05
N ASN A 103 23.06 4.12 -23.81
CA ASN A 103 23.68 3.13 -22.94
C ASN A 103 22.75 1.95 -22.62
N ALA A 104 21.46 2.21 -22.38
CA ALA A 104 20.47 1.16 -22.15
C ALA A 104 20.26 0.27 -23.38
N ALA A 105 20.26 0.86 -24.59
CA ALA A 105 20.14 0.12 -25.84
C ALA A 105 21.40 -0.71 -26.17
N GLU A 106 22.58 -0.17 -25.87
CA GLU A 106 23.85 -0.90 -25.99
C GLU A 106 23.94 -2.05 -25.00
N MET A 107 23.48 -1.85 -23.76
CA MET A 107 23.39 -2.90 -22.74
C MET A 107 22.45 -4.03 -23.18
N LEU A 108 21.26 -3.71 -23.70
CA LEU A 108 20.34 -4.70 -24.27
C LEU A 108 21.01 -5.49 -25.40
N THR A 109 21.72 -4.80 -26.30
CA THR A 109 22.45 -5.44 -27.40
C THR A 109 23.54 -6.38 -26.89
N ALA A 110 24.30 -5.96 -25.88
CA ALA A 110 25.33 -6.77 -25.26
C ALA A 110 24.74 -8.02 -24.59
N LYS A 111 23.60 -7.88 -23.89
CA LYS A 111 22.92 -8.99 -23.23
C LYS A 111 22.35 -9.98 -24.23
N VAL A 112 21.71 -9.52 -25.31
CA VAL A 112 21.23 -10.41 -26.39
C VAL A 112 22.38 -11.14 -27.09
N LYS A 113 23.53 -10.49 -27.31
CA LYS A 113 24.72 -11.13 -27.90
C LYS A 113 25.42 -12.10 -26.95
N ALA A 114 25.29 -11.91 -25.64
CA ALA A 114 25.86 -12.79 -24.62
C ALA A 114 25.03 -14.08 -24.42
N VAL A 115 23.80 -14.13 -24.93
CA VAL A 115 22.97 -15.34 -24.93
C VAL A 115 23.60 -16.38 -25.86
N ASN A 116 24.03 -17.51 -25.29
CA ASN A 116 24.48 -18.64 -26.10
C ASN A 116 23.27 -19.43 -26.63
N PHE A 117 22.81 -19.08 -27.84
CA PHE A 117 21.66 -19.71 -28.51
C PHE A 117 21.81 -21.21 -28.80
N THR A 118 22.98 -21.80 -28.56
CA THR A 118 23.26 -23.22 -28.80
C THR A 118 22.91 -24.14 -27.62
N GLU A 119 22.80 -23.63 -26.39
CA GLU A 119 22.58 -24.41 -25.16
C GLU A 119 21.18 -24.21 -24.52
N VAL A 120 20.25 -23.59 -25.22
CA VAL A 120 18.90 -23.27 -24.70
C VAL A 120 18.00 -24.51 -24.69
N ASN A 121 17.58 -24.97 -23.51
CA ASN A 121 16.51 -25.95 -23.29
C ASN A 121 15.25 -25.26 -22.70
N GLU A 122 14.10 -25.94 -22.68
CA GLU A 122 12.83 -25.38 -22.16
C GLU A 122 12.89 -25.00 -20.67
N GLU A 123 13.75 -25.65 -19.88
CA GLU A 123 13.89 -25.40 -18.44
C GLU A 123 14.80 -24.19 -18.12
N ASN A 124 15.85 -23.94 -18.91
CA ASN A 124 16.81 -22.84 -18.71
C ASN A 124 16.49 -21.60 -19.58
N LYS A 125 15.51 -21.68 -20.50
CA LYS A 125 15.09 -20.57 -21.37
C LYS A 125 14.75 -19.33 -20.56
N ASN A 126 13.91 -19.47 -19.53
CA ASN A 126 13.50 -18.34 -18.70
C ASN A 126 14.66 -17.74 -17.91
N ASP A 127 15.61 -18.56 -17.45
CA ASP A 127 16.76 -18.10 -16.67
C ASP A 127 17.83 -17.39 -17.52
N LEU A 128 18.05 -17.86 -18.75
CA LEU A 128 19.01 -17.25 -19.67
C LEU A 128 18.47 -15.93 -20.24
N PHE A 129 17.18 -15.87 -20.54
CA PHE A 129 16.52 -14.66 -21.02
C PHE A 129 16.12 -13.70 -19.89
N ARG A 130 16.25 -14.08 -18.60
CA ARG A 130 15.97 -13.21 -17.45
C ARG A 130 16.76 -11.90 -17.53
N GLU A 131 18.05 -11.99 -17.86
CA GLU A 131 18.90 -10.80 -18.01
C GLU A 131 18.51 -9.95 -19.23
N VAL A 132 18.07 -10.60 -20.31
CA VAL A 132 17.57 -9.90 -21.50
C VAL A 132 16.26 -9.18 -21.18
N PHE A 133 15.30 -9.84 -20.52
CA PHE A 133 14.05 -9.21 -20.08
C PHE A 133 14.30 -8.02 -19.14
N SER A 134 15.22 -8.17 -18.17
CA SER A 134 15.61 -7.07 -17.29
C SER A 134 16.22 -5.89 -18.06
N SER A 135 17.02 -6.15 -19.10
CA SER A 135 17.57 -5.09 -19.96
C SER A 135 16.51 -4.43 -20.86
N ILE A 136 15.49 -5.17 -21.31
CA ILE A 136 14.33 -4.63 -22.05
C ILE A 136 13.51 -3.70 -21.14
N GLU A 137 13.24 -4.13 -19.91
CA GLU A 137 12.52 -3.32 -18.91
C GLU A 137 13.29 -2.05 -18.55
N THR A 138 14.61 -2.17 -18.38
CA THR A 138 15.48 -1.02 -18.14
C THR A 138 15.44 -0.02 -19.30
N LEU A 139 15.47 -0.51 -20.56
CA LEU A 139 15.36 0.36 -21.73
C LEU A 139 14.00 1.07 -21.80
N ALA A 140 12.90 0.34 -21.57
CA ALA A 140 11.55 0.91 -21.56
C ALA A 140 11.38 1.95 -20.44
N PHE A 141 11.92 1.67 -19.25
CA PHE A 141 11.89 2.57 -18.10
C PHE A 141 12.69 3.86 -18.36
N THR A 142 13.92 3.73 -18.87
CA THR A 142 14.76 4.88 -19.22
C THR A 142 14.10 5.75 -20.28
N PHE A 143 13.54 5.13 -21.32
CA PHE A 143 12.78 5.85 -22.35
C PHE A 143 11.56 6.58 -21.76
N GLY A 144 10.79 5.91 -20.89
CA GLY A 144 9.63 6.48 -20.22
C GLY A 144 9.97 7.66 -19.31
N ASN A 145 11.09 7.59 -18.59
CA ASN A 145 11.57 8.70 -17.75
C ASN A 145 11.98 9.91 -18.60
N ILE A 146 12.72 9.69 -19.69
CA ILE A 146 13.13 10.78 -20.60
C ILE A 146 11.90 11.44 -21.23
N LEU A 147 10.93 10.65 -21.67
CA LEU A 147 9.68 11.15 -22.21
C LEU A 147 8.88 11.94 -21.17
N THR A 148 8.84 11.47 -19.92
CA THR A 148 8.15 12.17 -18.82
C THR A 148 8.82 13.50 -18.52
N ASN A 149 10.16 13.54 -18.45
CA ASN A 149 10.92 14.78 -18.25
C ASN A 149 10.71 15.75 -19.42
N PHE A 150 10.67 15.23 -20.66
CA PHE A 150 10.36 16.02 -21.85
C PHE A 150 8.95 16.62 -21.81
N LEU A 151 7.93 15.83 -21.48
CA LEU A 151 6.53 16.29 -21.40
C LEU A 151 6.28 17.24 -20.21
N MET A 152 7.02 17.06 -19.10
CA MET A 152 6.97 17.92 -17.93
C MET A 152 7.78 19.22 -18.09
N GLY A 153 8.46 19.41 -19.23
CA GLY A 153 9.13 20.67 -19.58
C GLY A 153 10.51 20.88 -18.95
N ASP A 154 11.12 19.83 -18.38
CA ASP A 154 12.48 19.91 -17.81
C ASP A 154 13.51 19.54 -18.87
N VAL A 155 13.63 20.37 -19.91
CA VAL A 155 14.74 20.28 -20.86
C VAL A 155 15.33 21.66 -21.08
N GLY A 156 16.42 21.91 -20.37
CA GLY A 156 17.42 22.88 -20.79
C GLY A 156 18.04 23.69 -19.66
N SER A 157 18.98 23.10 -18.92
CA SER A 157 20.23 23.77 -18.49
C SER A 157 21.14 22.73 -17.87
N ASP A 158 22.10 22.27 -18.67
CA ASP A 158 23.18 21.41 -18.24
C ASP A 158 24.09 22.13 -17.21
N SER A 159 24.70 21.33 -16.35
CA SER A 159 25.80 21.66 -15.43
C SER A 159 25.53 22.39 -14.10
N LEU A 160 25.90 21.67 -13.04
CA LEU A 160 26.34 22.15 -11.72
C LEU A 160 25.26 22.80 -10.85
N LEU A 161 24.61 21.98 -10.01
CA LEU A 161 24.72 22.09 -8.55
C LEU A 161 23.86 20.99 -7.89
N ARG A 162 24.57 19.98 -7.40
CA ARG A 162 24.11 19.01 -6.42
C ARG A 162 23.60 19.76 -5.18
N LEU A 163 22.31 19.70 -4.84
CA LEU A 163 21.82 19.72 -3.46
C LEU A 163 20.35 19.22 -3.36
N PRO A 164 19.94 18.62 -2.24
CA PRO A 164 18.82 17.70 -2.20
C PRO A 164 17.49 18.32 -1.70
N VAL A 165 16.39 17.63 -2.03
CA VAL A 165 15.05 17.72 -1.43
C VAL A 165 14.28 19.03 -1.63
N SER A 166 13.20 18.94 -2.42
CA SER A 166 11.88 19.34 -1.91
C SER A 166 10.77 18.54 -2.59
N ARG A 167 10.18 17.65 -1.77
CA ARG A 167 8.76 17.24 -1.77
C ARG A 167 7.88 18.17 -2.60
N GLU A 168 7.15 17.61 -3.58
CA GLU A 168 5.78 18.04 -3.90
C GLU A 168 4.99 16.97 -4.68
N ASN A 169 3.99 16.44 -3.97
CA ASN A 169 2.61 16.20 -4.37
C ASN A 169 2.33 15.52 -5.73
N LYS A 170 2.26 14.18 -5.71
CA LYS A 170 1.48 13.41 -6.68
C LYS A 170 -0.02 13.56 -6.38
N SER A 171 -0.73 14.15 -7.33
CA SER A 171 -2.19 14.19 -7.42
C SER A 171 -2.76 12.77 -7.55
N PHE A 172 -3.88 12.56 -6.88
CA PHE A 172 -4.64 11.32 -6.88
C PHE A 172 -5.37 11.13 -8.21
N GLU A 173 -4.95 10.15 -9.00
CA GLU A 173 -5.86 9.33 -9.80
C GLU A 173 -5.17 8.01 -10.14
N ASN A 174 -5.93 6.91 -10.03
CA ASN A 174 -5.56 5.50 -10.25
C ASN A 174 -4.95 4.76 -9.03
N ILE A 175 -5.84 4.25 -8.19
CA ILE A 175 -5.61 3.02 -7.45
C ILE A 175 -5.65 1.87 -8.47
N SER A 176 -4.55 1.65 -9.18
CA SER A 176 -4.26 0.37 -9.80
C SER A 176 -3.25 -0.33 -8.91
N VAL A 177 -3.61 -1.55 -8.50
CA VAL A 177 -2.79 -2.46 -7.74
C VAL A 177 -1.54 -2.76 -8.56
N ASP A 178 -0.43 -2.13 -8.21
CA ASP A 178 0.87 -2.70 -8.51
C ASP A 178 1.76 -2.51 -7.30
N SER A 179 1.91 -3.60 -6.58
CA SER A 179 2.78 -3.73 -5.42
C SER A 179 4.21 -3.60 -5.93
N VAL A 180 4.77 -2.40 -5.85
CA VAL A 180 6.21 -2.17 -5.98
C VAL A 180 6.89 -3.04 -4.92
N GLU A 181 7.49 -4.12 -5.41
CA GLU A 181 8.18 -5.14 -4.65
C GLU A 181 9.41 -4.48 -4.01
N SER A 182 9.25 -4.04 -2.77
CA SER A 182 10.40 -3.67 -1.94
C SER A 182 11.17 -4.94 -1.66
N SER A 183 12.40 -5.04 -2.19
CA SER A 183 13.39 -6.04 -1.84
C SER A 183 13.70 -5.96 -0.34
N ASN A 184 12.90 -6.63 0.46
CA ASN A 184 13.24 -7.11 1.77
C ASN A 184 12.81 -8.57 1.76
N GLU A 185 13.76 -9.47 2.01
CA GLU A 185 13.54 -10.88 2.30
C GLU A 185 12.62 -11.05 3.51
N LYS A 186 11.33 -10.77 3.32
CA LYS A 186 10.28 -11.05 4.28
C LYS A 186 9.63 -12.32 3.76
N GLY A 187 9.98 -13.43 4.41
CA GLY A 187 9.38 -14.73 4.13
C GLY A 187 7.88 -14.57 3.96
N ASN A 188 7.40 -14.83 2.75
CA ASN A 188 5.98 -14.96 2.46
C ASN A 188 5.52 -16.27 3.08
N PHE A 189 5.34 -16.26 4.40
CA PHE A 189 4.71 -17.37 5.10
C PHE A 189 3.31 -17.53 4.54
N SER A 190 2.94 -18.76 4.19
CA SER A 190 1.53 -19.07 4.01
C SER A 190 0.78 -18.78 5.33
N PRO A 191 -0.53 -18.45 5.30
CA PRO A 191 -1.30 -18.21 6.52
C PRO A 191 -1.15 -19.34 7.56
N ILE A 192 -1.03 -20.57 7.07
CA ILE A 192 -0.87 -21.79 7.88
C ILE A 192 0.55 -21.85 8.49
N GLU A 193 1.58 -21.50 7.74
CA GLU A 193 2.96 -21.44 8.25
C GLU A 193 3.11 -20.35 9.29
N LEU A 194 2.50 -19.18 9.08
CA LEU A 194 2.52 -18.09 10.04
C LEU A 194 1.83 -18.50 11.35
N ASP A 195 0.66 -19.13 11.27
CA ASP A 195 -0.03 -19.67 12.43
C ASP A 195 0.81 -20.72 13.15
N SER A 196 1.51 -21.60 12.41
CA SER A 196 2.39 -22.62 12.98
C SER A 196 3.59 -22.02 13.74
N VAL A 197 4.14 -20.90 13.25
CA VAL A 197 5.22 -20.16 13.90
C VAL A 197 4.70 -19.41 15.13
N LEU A 198 3.52 -18.80 15.02
CA LEU A 198 2.88 -18.09 16.13
C LEU A 198 2.51 -19.05 17.26
N LEU A 199 1.94 -20.23 16.96
CA LEU A 199 1.57 -21.23 17.97
C LEU A 199 2.74 -21.74 18.82
N ARG A 200 3.99 -21.62 18.35
CA ARG A 200 5.17 -21.98 19.14
C ARG A 200 5.48 -21.00 20.27
N ASN A 201 4.90 -19.80 20.23
CA ASN A 201 5.09 -18.76 21.23
C ASN A 201 3.90 -18.74 22.20
N THR A 202 4.18 -18.74 23.50
CA THR A 202 3.17 -18.69 24.57
C THR A 202 2.29 -17.44 24.52
N ASP A 203 2.83 -16.34 23.97
CA ASP A 203 2.18 -15.01 23.99
C ASP A 203 1.64 -14.61 22.62
N SER A 204 1.55 -15.54 21.67
CA SER A 204 1.17 -15.26 20.29
C SER A 204 -0.22 -14.64 20.13
N ILE A 205 -1.19 -15.10 20.93
CA ILE A 205 -2.55 -14.56 20.95
C ILE A 205 -2.55 -13.11 21.45
N GLU A 206 -1.80 -12.81 22.52
CA GLU A 206 -1.69 -11.45 23.05
C GLU A 206 -0.98 -10.51 22.05
N LEU A 207 0.04 -11.01 21.33
CA LEU A 207 0.70 -10.28 20.26
C LEU A 207 -0.26 -9.96 19.11
N ALA A 208 -1.04 -10.95 18.65
CA ALA A 208 -2.05 -10.75 17.60
C ALA A 208 -3.14 -9.76 18.03
N LEU A 209 -3.65 -9.86 19.26
CA LEU A 209 -4.62 -8.92 19.83
C LEU A 209 -4.05 -7.50 19.96
N SER A 210 -2.77 -7.37 20.33
CA SER A 210 -2.07 -6.08 20.41
C SER A 210 -1.86 -5.47 19.02
N TYR A 211 -1.50 -6.29 18.03
CA TYR A 211 -1.38 -5.87 16.64
C TYR A 211 -2.71 -5.36 16.08
N ALA A 212 -3.79 -6.13 16.27
CA ALA A 212 -5.14 -5.71 15.86
C ALA A 212 -5.58 -4.40 16.53
N LYS A 213 -5.24 -4.20 17.82
CA LYS A 213 -5.49 -2.94 18.54
C LYS A 213 -4.70 -1.77 17.92
N THR A 214 -3.46 -2.01 17.54
CA THR A 214 -2.61 -1.00 16.88
C THR A 214 -3.16 -0.63 15.50
N TRP A 215 -3.61 -1.62 14.72
CA TRP A 215 -4.31 -1.43 13.46
C TRP A 215 -5.59 -0.59 13.60
N SER A 216 -6.38 -0.85 14.63
CA SER A 216 -7.59 -0.08 14.96
C SER A 216 -7.26 1.40 15.25
N LYS A 217 -6.18 1.65 16.00
CA LYS A 217 -5.69 3.02 16.28
C LYS A 217 -5.15 3.71 15.02
N TYR A 218 -4.36 3.00 14.22
CA TYR A 218 -3.82 3.50 12.96
C TYR A 218 -4.94 3.92 12.00
N THR A 219 -5.92 3.04 11.80
CA THR A 219 -7.09 3.30 10.94
C THR A 219 -7.90 4.49 11.46
N LYS A 220 -8.09 4.61 12.78
CA LYS A 220 -8.74 5.80 13.38
C LYS A 220 -8.02 7.10 13.01
N ASN A 221 -6.69 7.10 13.06
CA ASN A 221 -5.91 8.29 12.72
C ASN A 221 -6.04 8.65 11.24
N ILE A 222 -6.02 7.66 10.34
CA ILE A 222 -6.24 7.88 8.90
C ILE A 222 -7.63 8.48 8.67
N VAL A 223 -8.68 7.85 9.20
CA VAL A 223 -10.07 8.33 9.04
C VAL A 223 -10.18 9.78 9.53
N SER A 224 -9.64 10.07 10.72
CA SER A 224 -9.69 11.43 11.28
C SER A 224 -8.94 12.45 10.43
N TRP A 225 -7.79 12.08 9.85
CA TRP A 225 -7.06 12.96 8.94
C TRP A 225 -7.84 13.22 7.65
N VAL A 226 -8.40 12.17 7.03
CA VAL A 226 -9.19 12.30 5.79
C VAL A 226 -10.45 13.14 6.04
N GLU A 227 -11.17 12.93 7.13
CA GLU A 227 -12.35 13.73 7.48
C GLU A 227 -12.00 15.22 7.63
N LYS A 228 -10.90 15.53 8.31
CA LYS A 228 -10.42 16.92 8.44
C LYS A 228 -10.03 17.52 7.10
N LYS A 229 -9.31 16.78 6.26
CA LYS A 229 -8.95 17.21 4.89
C LYS A 229 -10.20 17.52 4.06
N LEU A 230 -11.16 16.60 4.03
CA LEU A 230 -12.43 16.77 3.30
C LEU A 230 -13.24 17.96 3.82
N ASN A 231 -13.25 18.21 5.13
CA ASN A 231 -13.92 19.37 5.70
C ASN A 231 -13.26 20.70 5.28
N LEU A 232 -11.93 20.76 5.25
CA LEU A 232 -11.20 21.93 4.78
C LEU A 232 -11.44 22.20 3.29
N GLU A 233 -11.42 21.16 2.47
CA GLU A 233 -11.73 21.26 1.03
C GLU A 233 -13.19 21.69 0.81
N LEU A 234 -14.13 21.15 1.58
CA LEU A 234 -15.54 21.54 1.52
C LEU A 234 -15.73 23.02 1.84
N GLU A 235 -15.05 23.54 2.86
CA GLU A 235 -15.14 24.96 3.21
C GLU A 235 -14.47 25.85 2.16
N SER A 236 -13.32 25.43 1.60
CA SER A 236 -12.66 26.12 0.49
C SER A 236 -13.58 26.26 -0.73
N THR A 237 -14.22 25.17 -1.16
CA THR A 237 -15.15 25.21 -2.31
C THR A 237 -16.35 26.14 -2.05
N ARG A 238 -16.90 26.16 -0.83
CA ARG A 238 -17.99 27.10 -0.48
C ARG A 238 -17.55 28.54 -0.60
N ASN A 239 -16.31 28.86 -0.20
CA ASN A 239 -15.77 30.20 -0.30
C ASN A 239 -15.50 30.59 -1.76
N ILE A 240 -15.01 29.67 -2.59
CA ILE A 240 -14.84 29.89 -4.04
C ILE A 240 -16.18 30.17 -4.71
N VAL A 241 -17.22 29.37 -4.44
CA VAL A 241 -18.56 29.60 -5.00
C VAL A 241 -19.08 30.98 -4.61
N LYS A 242 -19.03 31.34 -3.33
CA LYS A 242 -19.48 32.66 -2.84
C LYS A 242 -18.73 33.81 -3.52
N LEU A 243 -17.40 33.71 -3.64
CA LEU A 243 -16.57 34.73 -4.28
C LEU A 243 -16.88 34.85 -5.78
N ALA A 244 -16.99 33.71 -6.47
CA ALA A 244 -17.26 33.67 -7.90
C ALA A 244 -18.66 34.21 -8.23
N GLU A 245 -19.68 33.85 -7.43
CA GLU A 245 -21.04 34.37 -7.57
C GLU A 245 -21.10 35.88 -7.33
N ALA A 246 -20.49 36.38 -6.25
CA ALA A 246 -20.45 37.80 -5.94
C ALA A 246 -19.74 38.60 -7.05
N THR A 247 -18.61 38.10 -7.55
CA THR A 247 -17.86 38.74 -8.64
C THR A 247 -18.66 38.74 -9.94
N ARG A 248 -19.30 37.61 -10.27
CA ARG A 248 -20.15 37.48 -11.46
C ARG A 248 -21.33 38.44 -11.41
N ALA A 249 -21.96 38.60 -10.25
CA ALA A 249 -23.05 39.56 -10.06
C ALA A 249 -22.58 41.01 -10.30
N ASN A 250 -21.40 41.38 -9.77
CA ASN A 250 -20.84 42.73 -9.96
C ASN A 250 -20.45 43.01 -11.41
N ILE A 251 -19.78 42.07 -12.08
CA ILE A 251 -19.39 42.21 -13.50
C ILE A 251 -20.63 42.27 -14.40
N GLY A 252 -21.70 41.53 -14.07
CA GLY A 252 -22.95 41.53 -14.83
C GLY A 252 -23.71 42.86 -14.84
N LEU A 253 -23.43 43.76 -13.89
CA LEU A 253 -24.05 45.10 -13.85
C LEU A 253 -23.40 46.11 -14.82
N GLN A 254 -22.21 45.81 -15.34
CA GLN A 254 -21.46 46.73 -16.19
C GLN A 254 -21.73 46.42 -17.66
N GLU A 255 -22.27 47.36 -18.43
CA GLU A 255 -22.52 47.18 -19.86
C GLU A 255 -21.29 47.55 -20.71
N PHE A 256 -21.14 46.89 -21.87
CA PHE A 256 -20.08 47.16 -22.86
C PHE A 256 -18.64 47.02 -22.34
N MET A 257 -18.42 46.17 -21.34
CA MET A 257 -17.08 45.92 -20.81
C MET A 257 -16.28 44.95 -21.71
N PRO A 258 -14.98 45.20 -21.93
CA PRO A 258 -14.14 44.29 -22.70
C PRO A 258 -13.99 42.94 -21.98
N LEU A 259 -14.00 41.84 -22.74
CA LEU A 259 -13.79 40.47 -22.25
C LEU A 259 -14.80 39.99 -21.19
N GLN A 260 -15.91 40.70 -20.99
CA GLN A 260 -16.91 40.38 -19.97
C GLN A 260 -17.45 38.94 -20.07
N SER A 261 -17.73 38.48 -21.29
CA SER A 261 -18.21 37.12 -21.56
C SER A 261 -17.19 36.05 -21.18
N LEU A 262 -15.91 36.30 -21.43
CA LEU A 262 -14.81 35.40 -21.09
C LEU A 262 -14.70 35.24 -19.57
N PHE A 263 -14.65 36.34 -18.83
CA PHE A 263 -14.60 36.30 -17.36
C PHE A 263 -15.86 35.71 -16.74
N THR A 264 -17.04 36.02 -17.29
CA THR A 264 -18.31 35.41 -16.84
C THR A 264 -18.29 33.89 -17.02
N SER A 265 -17.80 33.41 -18.17
CA SER A 265 -17.66 31.98 -18.44
C SER A 265 -16.67 31.31 -17.48
N ALA A 266 -15.53 31.95 -17.19
CA ALA A 266 -14.56 31.44 -16.23
C ALA A 266 -15.15 31.30 -14.82
N LEU A 267 -15.87 32.33 -14.34
CA LEU A 267 -16.54 32.30 -13.03
C LEU A 267 -17.63 31.23 -12.96
N LEU A 268 -18.39 31.02 -14.03
CA LEU A 268 -19.38 29.93 -14.10
C LEU A 268 -18.72 28.55 -14.05
N ASN A 269 -17.55 28.40 -14.69
CA ASN A 269 -16.77 27.17 -14.63
C ASN A 269 -16.28 26.88 -13.20
N ASP A 270 -15.78 27.89 -12.48
CA ASP A 270 -15.35 27.74 -11.08
C ASP A 270 -16.50 27.31 -10.16
N ILE A 271 -17.69 27.89 -10.34
CA ILE A 271 -18.90 27.49 -9.60
C ILE A 271 -19.25 26.03 -9.90
N LYS A 272 -19.29 25.66 -11.19
CA LYS A 272 -19.61 24.29 -11.62
C LYS A 272 -18.61 23.28 -11.05
N ASN A 273 -17.32 23.55 -11.15
CA ASN A 273 -16.26 22.67 -10.65
C ASN A 273 -16.32 22.54 -9.13
N SER A 274 -16.57 23.64 -8.42
CA SER A 274 -16.74 23.63 -6.97
C SER A 274 -17.93 22.76 -6.54
N HIS A 275 -19.06 22.82 -7.24
CA HIS A 275 -20.20 21.95 -6.97
C HIS A 275 -19.92 20.47 -7.25
N LEU A 276 -19.21 20.16 -8.34
CA LEU A 276 -18.78 18.78 -8.63
C LEU A 276 -17.86 18.24 -7.53
N LEU A 277 -16.93 19.07 -7.05
CA LEU A 277 -16.06 18.70 -5.94
C LEU A 277 -16.83 18.52 -4.64
N GLN A 278 -17.83 19.37 -4.34
CA GLN A 278 -18.72 19.19 -3.19
C GLN A 278 -19.49 17.86 -3.24
N GLN A 279 -20.01 17.47 -4.40
CA GLN A 279 -20.66 16.16 -4.59
C GLN A 279 -19.68 15.01 -4.38
N THR A 280 -18.45 15.14 -4.89
CA THR A 280 -17.39 14.15 -4.72
C THR A 280 -16.99 14.00 -3.24
N ILE A 281 -16.81 15.12 -2.53
CA ILE A 281 -16.54 15.13 -1.08
C ILE A 281 -17.67 14.45 -0.32
N ALA A 282 -18.93 14.74 -0.64
CA ALA A 282 -20.09 14.10 0.00
C ALA A 282 -20.09 12.59 -0.24
N ALA A 283 -19.76 12.12 -1.44
CA ALA A 283 -19.65 10.70 -1.75
C ALA A 283 -18.50 10.02 -0.97
N LEU A 284 -17.33 10.66 -0.89
CA LEU A 284 -16.18 10.21 -0.09
C LEU A 284 -16.52 10.09 1.40
N GLN A 285 -17.26 11.05 1.94
CA GLN A 285 -17.73 11.02 3.32
C GLN A 285 -18.77 9.93 3.55
N ALA A 286 -19.77 9.78 2.68
CA ALA A 286 -20.94 8.95 2.93
C ALA A 286 -20.74 7.46 2.61
N ASN A 287 -20.17 7.11 1.44
CA ASN A 287 -20.20 5.71 0.98
C ASN A 287 -19.00 5.25 0.14
N LYS A 288 -18.05 6.12 -0.21
CA LYS A 288 -16.85 5.74 -0.98
C LYS A 288 -15.61 5.51 -0.13
N PHE A 289 -15.48 6.15 1.02
CA PHE A 289 -14.25 6.03 1.82
C PHE A 289 -14.48 6.06 3.34
N VAL A 290 -14.95 7.19 3.89
CA VAL A 290 -14.96 7.42 5.34
C VAL A 290 -15.86 6.43 6.08
N GLN A 291 -17.16 6.36 5.75
CA GLN A 291 -18.06 5.41 6.40
C GLN A 291 -17.67 3.93 6.16
N PRO A 292 -17.32 3.47 4.93
CA PRO A 292 -16.89 2.10 4.72
C PRO A 292 -15.66 1.70 5.57
N LEU A 293 -14.64 2.56 5.62
CA LEU A 293 -13.43 2.28 6.40
C LEU A 293 -13.70 2.28 7.90
N LEU A 294 -14.53 3.22 8.37
CA LEU A 294 -14.97 3.28 9.76
C LEU A 294 -15.77 2.03 10.15
N GLY A 295 -16.68 1.58 9.28
CA GLY A 295 -17.44 0.34 9.44
C GLY A 295 -16.52 -0.88 9.56
N ARG A 296 -15.57 -1.03 8.63
CA ARG A 296 -14.61 -2.15 8.67
C ARG A 296 -13.76 -2.15 9.94
N LYS A 297 -13.28 -0.97 10.37
CA LYS A 297 -12.53 -0.81 11.61
C LYS A 297 -13.36 -1.22 12.84
N ASN A 298 -14.63 -0.83 12.90
CA ASN A 298 -15.51 -1.16 14.03
C ASN A 298 -15.79 -2.67 14.10
N GLU A 299 -15.99 -3.32 12.95
CA GLU A 299 -16.16 -4.77 12.86
C GLU A 299 -14.89 -5.50 13.35
N MET A 300 -13.71 -5.09 12.89
CA MET A 300 -12.44 -5.66 13.37
C MET A 300 -12.26 -5.47 14.88
N GLU A 301 -12.61 -4.29 15.41
CA GLU A 301 -12.51 -4.03 16.85
C GLU A 301 -13.51 -4.86 17.67
N LYS A 302 -14.69 -5.14 17.13
CA LYS A 302 -15.68 -6.04 17.73
C LYS A 302 -15.13 -7.47 17.79
N GLN A 303 -14.68 -8.01 16.66
CA GLN A 303 -14.08 -9.36 16.57
C GLN A 303 -12.88 -9.51 17.52
N ARG A 304 -12.02 -8.49 17.60
CA ARG A 304 -10.89 -8.45 18.54
C ARG A 304 -11.33 -8.57 20.01
N LYS A 305 -12.43 -7.92 20.39
CA LYS A 305 -12.96 -7.99 21.77
C LYS A 305 -13.59 -9.36 22.07
N GLU A 306 -14.31 -9.93 21.12
CA GLU A 306 -14.89 -11.28 21.24
C GLU A 306 -13.80 -12.33 21.40
N ILE A 307 -12.77 -12.32 20.56
CA ILE A 307 -11.61 -13.23 20.66
C ILE A 307 -10.89 -13.04 22.00
N LYS A 308 -10.71 -11.80 22.45
CA LYS A 308 -10.08 -11.52 23.75
C LYS A 308 -10.87 -12.13 24.92
N GLU A 309 -12.19 -12.05 24.87
CA GLU A 309 -13.04 -12.62 25.91
C GLU A 309 -13.01 -14.15 25.88
N LEU A 310 -13.11 -14.77 24.69
CA LEU A 310 -12.96 -16.22 24.52
C LEU A 310 -11.61 -16.72 25.05
N TRP A 311 -10.52 -16.01 24.73
CA TRP A 311 -9.19 -16.34 25.21
C TRP A 311 -9.11 -16.30 26.75
N LYS A 312 -9.70 -15.28 27.37
CA LYS A 312 -9.77 -15.17 28.83
C LYS A 312 -10.60 -16.29 29.46
N GLN A 313 -11.72 -16.67 28.83
CA GLN A 313 -12.55 -17.78 29.28
C GLN A 313 -11.79 -19.11 29.25
N GLU A 314 -11.06 -19.39 28.18
CA GLU A 314 -10.28 -20.63 28.06
C GLU A 314 -9.11 -20.66 29.05
N GLN A 315 -8.42 -19.53 29.27
CA GLN A 315 -7.39 -19.43 30.32
C GLN A 315 -7.96 -19.73 31.72
N ASN A 316 -9.13 -19.17 32.05
CA ASN A 316 -9.78 -19.43 33.33
C ASN A 316 -10.15 -20.91 33.49
N LYS A 317 -10.73 -21.52 32.45
CA LYS A 317 -11.08 -22.94 32.42
C LYS A 317 -9.85 -23.83 32.60
N MET A 318 -8.75 -23.53 31.91
CA MET A 318 -7.48 -24.22 32.10
C MET A 318 -7.01 -24.12 33.55
N LEU A 319 -7.00 -22.92 34.14
CA LEU A 319 -6.60 -22.69 35.53
C LEU A 319 -7.49 -23.45 36.53
N GLU A 320 -8.81 -23.48 36.31
CA GLU A 320 -9.76 -24.26 37.10
C GLU A 320 -9.44 -25.76 37.05
N THR A 321 -9.19 -26.31 35.86
CA THR A 321 -8.81 -27.72 35.73
C THR A 321 -7.44 -28.03 36.36
N GLU A 322 -6.47 -27.13 36.23
CA GLU A 322 -5.15 -27.27 36.85
C GLU A 322 -5.24 -27.26 38.38
N THR A 323 -6.04 -26.34 38.94
CA THR A 323 -6.27 -26.28 40.39
C THR A 323 -7.05 -27.49 40.90
N ALA A 324 -8.04 -27.99 40.15
CA ALA A 324 -8.75 -29.23 40.46
C ALA A 324 -7.81 -30.44 40.43
N LEU A 325 -6.93 -30.54 39.44
CA LEU A 325 -5.91 -31.58 39.33
C LEU A 325 -4.93 -31.53 40.51
N LYS A 326 -4.43 -30.34 40.88
CA LYS A 326 -3.56 -30.17 42.06
C LYS A 326 -4.25 -30.64 43.34
N LYS A 327 -5.52 -30.31 43.54
CA LYS A 327 -6.32 -30.80 44.69
C LYS A 327 -6.51 -32.31 44.66
N ALA A 328 -6.83 -32.88 43.50
CA ALA A 328 -7.00 -34.33 43.34
C ALA A 328 -5.69 -35.08 43.63
N LYS A 329 -4.54 -34.59 43.14
CA LYS A 329 -3.22 -35.16 43.44
C LYS A 329 -2.91 -35.12 44.93
N LEU A 330 -3.17 -34.00 45.60
CA LEU A 330 -2.97 -33.89 47.05
C LEU A 330 -3.86 -34.87 47.83
N LEU A 331 -5.13 -35.00 47.44
CA LEU A 331 -6.05 -35.99 48.03
C LEU A 331 -5.61 -37.43 47.77
N CYS A 332 -5.03 -37.71 46.59
CA CYS A 332 -4.48 -39.03 46.27
C CYS A 332 -3.32 -39.38 47.20
N MET A 333 -2.37 -38.45 47.36
CA MET A 333 -1.23 -38.59 48.26
C MET A 333 -1.71 -38.80 49.70
N GLN A 334 -2.67 -38.00 50.17
CA GLN A 334 -3.24 -38.15 51.51
C GLN A 334 -3.85 -39.55 51.72
N ARG A 335 -4.62 -40.05 50.76
CA ARG A 335 -5.21 -41.40 50.87
C ARG A 335 -4.14 -42.50 50.83
N GLN A 336 -3.09 -42.32 50.04
CA GLN A 336 -1.95 -43.24 50.04
C GLN A 336 -1.25 -43.26 51.40
N ASP A 337 -0.99 -42.09 51.99
CA ASP A 337 -0.39 -41.97 53.33
C ASP A 337 -1.27 -42.60 54.42
N GLU A 338 -2.59 -42.41 54.34
CA GLU A 338 -3.57 -43.04 55.23
C GLU A 338 -3.55 -44.57 55.11
N TYR A 339 -3.45 -45.10 53.89
CA TYR A 339 -3.30 -46.53 53.65
C TYR A 339 -1.97 -47.07 54.19
N GLU A 340 -0.82 -46.44 53.92
CA GLU A 340 0.47 -46.88 54.46
C GLU A 340 0.51 -46.85 55.99
N LYS A 341 -0.15 -45.88 56.63
CA LYS A 341 -0.33 -45.85 58.09
C LYS A 341 -1.20 -46.99 58.59
N ALA A 342 -2.32 -47.29 57.92
CA ALA A 342 -3.20 -48.41 58.27
C ALA A 342 -2.47 -49.75 58.14
N LYS A 343 -1.73 -49.95 57.04
CA LYS A 343 -0.89 -51.11 56.77
C LYS A 343 0.21 -51.29 57.80
N SER A 344 0.94 -50.22 58.14
CA SER A 344 1.97 -50.25 59.19
C SER A 344 1.36 -50.60 60.57
N SER A 345 0.17 -50.09 60.89
CA SER A 345 -0.53 -50.43 62.13
C SER A 345 -1.05 -51.86 62.16
N MET A 346 -1.44 -52.43 61.02
CA MET A 346 -1.84 -53.83 60.91
C MET A 346 -0.62 -54.75 61.10
N PHE A 347 0.48 -54.46 60.41
CA PHE A 347 1.74 -55.21 60.53
C PHE A 347 2.26 -55.24 61.97
N ARG A 348 2.26 -54.10 62.67
CA ARG A 348 2.61 -54.04 64.10
C ARG A 348 1.69 -54.88 64.99
N ALA A 349 0.38 -54.89 64.71
CA ALA A 349 -0.56 -55.70 65.47
C ALA A 349 -0.37 -57.21 65.21
N GLU A 350 0.07 -57.58 64.00
CA GLU A 350 0.48 -58.94 63.65
C GLU A 350 1.75 -59.37 64.38
N GLU A 351 2.76 -58.50 64.45
CA GLU A 351 3.97 -58.75 65.26
C GLU A 351 3.63 -58.90 66.76
N GLU A 352 2.86 -57.98 67.33
CA GLU A 352 2.42 -58.05 68.73
C GLU A 352 1.60 -59.33 69.03
N HIS A 353 0.84 -59.84 68.06
CA HIS A 353 0.14 -61.12 68.15
C HIS A 353 1.08 -62.34 68.08
N GLN A 354 2.18 -62.27 67.32
CA GLN A 354 3.18 -63.35 67.22
C GLN A 354 4.05 -63.47 68.48
N TYR A 355 4.35 -62.37 69.16
CA TYR A 355 5.18 -62.36 70.38
C TYR A 355 4.41 -62.62 71.69
N SER A 356 3.07 -62.64 71.68
CA SER A 356 2.24 -62.81 72.89
C SER A 356 1.63 -64.23 72.99
N SER A 357 2.44 -65.19 73.44
CA SER A 357 2.06 -66.62 73.58
C SER A 357 1.38 -66.98 74.93
N GLY A 358 0.64 -66.06 75.57
CA GLY A 358 0.05 -66.29 76.90
C GLY A 358 -1.37 -65.75 77.09
N GLY A 359 -2.35 -66.66 77.19
CA GLY A 359 -3.64 -66.49 77.90
C GLY A 359 -4.69 -65.48 77.40
N LEU A 360 -4.30 -64.40 76.71
CA LEU A 360 -5.20 -63.30 76.29
C LEU A 360 -5.53 -63.31 74.78
N ALA A 361 -5.32 -64.44 74.10
CA ALA A 361 -5.33 -64.58 72.65
C ALA A 361 -6.65 -64.17 71.95
N LYS A 362 -7.81 -64.36 72.57
CA LYS A 362 -9.12 -64.04 71.94
C LYS A 362 -9.35 -62.53 71.72
N ASN A 363 -8.82 -61.67 72.60
CA ASN A 363 -9.02 -60.21 72.50
C ASN A 363 -8.04 -59.59 71.48
N LEU A 364 -6.79 -60.05 71.49
CA LEU A 364 -5.74 -59.69 70.53
C LEU A 364 -6.10 -60.08 69.09
N ASN A 365 -6.66 -61.27 68.88
CA ASN A 365 -7.09 -61.72 67.55
C ASN A 365 -8.26 -60.89 67.00
N LYS A 366 -9.20 -60.49 67.88
CA LYS A 366 -10.29 -59.55 67.52
C LYS A 366 -9.77 -58.15 67.18
N GLN A 367 -8.70 -57.69 67.85
CA GLN A 367 -8.05 -56.42 67.56
C GLN A 367 -7.30 -56.45 66.22
N LEU A 368 -6.61 -57.55 65.92
CA LEU A 368 -5.92 -57.79 64.65
C LEU A 368 -6.89 -57.84 63.47
N GLU A 369 -8.00 -58.56 63.62
CA GLU A 369 -9.08 -58.61 62.62
C GLU A 369 -9.68 -57.22 62.34
N LYS A 370 -9.87 -56.41 63.40
CA LYS A 370 -10.34 -55.01 63.25
C LYS A 370 -9.33 -54.16 62.50
N LYS A 371 -8.02 -54.38 62.69
CA LYS A 371 -6.96 -53.66 61.99
C LYS A 371 -6.85 -54.06 60.52
N ARG A 372 -7.02 -55.34 60.19
CA ARG A 372 -7.06 -55.83 58.80
C ARG A 372 -8.21 -55.23 58.00
N ARG A 373 -9.42 -55.18 58.58
CA ARG A 373 -10.58 -54.53 57.92
C ARG A 373 -10.37 -53.05 57.66
N LEU A 374 -9.68 -52.34 58.56
CA LEU A 374 -9.38 -50.91 58.38
C LEU A 374 -8.33 -50.67 57.28
N GLU A 375 -7.39 -51.61 57.10
CA GLU A 375 -6.40 -51.58 56.03
C GLU A 375 -7.04 -51.87 54.67
N GLU A 376 -7.88 -52.90 54.58
CA GLU A 376 -8.68 -53.21 53.38
C GLU A 376 -9.61 -52.06 52.97
N GLU A 377 -10.27 -51.40 53.94
CA GLU A 377 -11.13 -50.24 53.68
C GLU A 377 -10.33 -49.02 53.18
N ALA A 378 -9.13 -48.80 53.72
CA ALA A 378 -8.23 -47.75 53.26
C ALA A 378 -7.70 -48.04 51.84
N LEU A 379 -7.36 -49.30 51.56
CA LEU A 379 -6.93 -49.76 50.23
C LEU A 379 -8.04 -49.57 49.19
N GLN A 380 -9.28 -49.95 49.52
CA GLN A 380 -10.43 -49.72 48.66
C GLN A 380 -10.62 -48.22 48.36
N LYS A 381 -10.47 -47.33 49.35
CA LYS A 381 -10.56 -45.88 49.14
C LYS A 381 -9.50 -45.34 48.18
N VAL A 382 -8.28 -45.88 48.19
CA VAL A 382 -7.22 -45.54 47.21
C VAL A 382 -7.61 -46.03 45.81
N ILE A 383 -7.95 -47.32 45.68
CA ILE A 383 -8.30 -47.95 44.40
C ILE A 383 -9.50 -47.24 43.75
N PHE A 384 -10.58 -47.02 44.48
CA PHE A 384 -11.75 -46.31 43.97
C PHE A 384 -11.44 -44.88 43.53
N PHE A 385 -10.50 -44.21 44.20
CA PHE A 385 -10.13 -42.85 43.81
C PHE A 385 -9.31 -42.81 42.52
N VAL A 386 -8.36 -43.74 42.36
CA VAL A 386 -7.55 -43.85 41.14
C VAL A 386 -8.41 -44.22 39.94
N ILE A 387 -9.36 -45.15 40.11
CA ILE A 387 -10.33 -45.53 39.07
C ILE A 387 -11.21 -44.35 38.66
N LYS A 388 -11.59 -43.48 39.61
CA LYS A 388 -12.45 -42.31 39.32
C LYS A 388 -11.69 -41.14 38.67
N LEU A 389 -10.36 -41.19 38.67
CA LEU A 389 -9.48 -40.18 38.08
C LEU A 389 -8.98 -40.56 36.68
N SER A 390 -9.05 -41.84 36.32
CA SER A 390 -8.74 -42.37 34.98
C SER A 390 -9.98 -42.31 34.10
#